data_AF-A0A399R8L5-F1
#
_entry.id   AF-A0A399R8L5-F1
#
_cell.length_a   1.000
_cell.length_b   1.000
_cell.length_c   1.000
_cell.angle_alpha   90.00
_cell.angle_beta   90.00
_cell.angle_gamma   90.00
#
_symmetry.space_group_name_H-M   'P 1'
#
loop_
_entity.id
_entity.type
_entity.pdbx_description
1 polymer ?
#
loop_
_entity_poly.entity_id
_entity_poly.type
_entity_poly.pdbx_seq_one_letter_code
_entity_poly.pdbx_strand_id
1 'polypeptide(L)'
;MTESLQPRSAPFSQLQYCNADRPRRRSSSGLFARLGKDQLPVTDDLYHMARAVRENAHAPYSKFKVGAAIRSRNGIHVGCNVENAALPDGICAEGGAITSMVAAGDKEILEVLVYAESDSLVAPCGGCRQKLSEFAGPDVKVTMAGPDGITATMKMDELLPAAFLFKPA
;
A
#
# COMPACT_ATOMS: atom_id res chain seq x y z
N MET A 1 9.93 -42.09 -24.75
CA MET A 1 10.59 -41.89 -23.45
C MET A 1 9.83 -40.78 -22.75
N THR A 2 8.77 -41.16 -22.02
CA THR A 2 7.85 -40.25 -21.33
C THR A 2 8.35 -40.08 -19.90
N GLU A 3 9.01 -38.97 -19.61
CA GLU A 3 9.47 -38.64 -18.27
C GLU A 3 8.34 -37.93 -17.51
N SER A 4 7.78 -38.64 -16.55
CA SER A 4 6.71 -38.19 -15.66
C SER A 4 7.24 -37.14 -14.67
N LEU A 5 6.87 -35.88 -14.86
CA LEU A 5 7.04 -34.82 -13.86
C LEU A 5 6.08 -35.06 -12.69
N GLN A 6 6.59 -35.63 -11.60
CA GLN A 6 5.89 -35.63 -10.32
C GLN A 6 6.11 -34.27 -9.61
N PRO A 7 5.06 -33.64 -9.06
CA PRO A 7 5.22 -32.43 -8.27
C PRO A 7 5.80 -32.77 -6.89
N ARG A 8 6.96 -32.17 -6.55
CA ARG A 8 7.50 -32.23 -5.19
C ARG A 8 6.73 -31.24 -4.31
N SER A 9 5.83 -31.75 -3.49
CA SER A 9 5.21 -31.02 -2.39
C SER A 9 6.22 -30.83 -1.26
N ALA A 10 6.59 -29.58 -0.96
CA ALA A 10 7.24 -29.23 0.31
C ALA A 10 6.17 -28.69 1.28
N PRO A 11 6.14 -29.15 2.54
CA PRO A 11 5.15 -28.69 3.52
C PRO A 11 5.43 -27.25 3.97
N PHE A 12 4.36 -26.49 4.16
CA PHE A 12 4.31 -25.03 4.39
C PHE A 12 4.76 -24.58 5.80
N SER A 13 5.57 -25.36 6.54
CA SER A 13 5.76 -25.13 7.98
C SER A 13 7.20 -24.92 8.47
N GLN A 14 8.18 -24.65 7.61
CA GLN A 14 9.54 -24.34 8.07
C GLN A 14 10.24 -23.28 7.19
N LEU A 15 9.88 -22.02 7.36
CA LEU A 15 10.76 -20.90 7.04
C LEU A 15 11.27 -20.32 8.38
N GLN A 16 12.41 -20.85 8.82
CA GLN A 16 13.18 -20.30 9.93
C GLN A 16 13.71 -18.92 9.51
N TYR A 17 13.35 -17.90 10.30
CA TYR A 17 13.98 -16.59 10.32
C TYR A 17 15.50 -16.73 10.52
N CYS A 18 16.27 -16.45 9.48
CA CYS A 18 17.73 -16.31 9.60
C CYS A 18 18.06 -14.82 9.78
N ASN A 19 18.15 -14.39 11.04
CA ASN A 19 18.74 -13.11 11.42
C ASN A 19 20.25 -13.31 11.54
N ALA A 20 21.04 -12.58 10.74
CA ALA A 20 22.48 -12.46 10.93
C ALA A 20 22.96 -11.03 10.58
N ASP A 21 23.44 -10.35 11.62
CA ASP A 21 24.51 -9.34 11.67
C ASP A 21 24.56 -8.18 10.68
N ARG A 22 24.21 -6.97 11.17
CA ARG A 22 24.82 -5.71 10.74
C ARG A 22 25.23 -4.85 11.94
N PRO A 23 26.35 -4.10 11.84
CA PRO A 23 27.01 -3.47 12.98
C PRO A 23 26.24 -2.27 13.54
N ARG A 24 26.24 -2.13 14.88
CA ARG A 24 25.76 -0.94 15.60
C ARG A 24 26.70 0.25 15.35
N ARG A 25 26.17 1.38 14.85
CA ARG A 25 26.82 2.70 14.97
C ARG A 25 26.11 3.56 16.02
N ARG A 26 26.93 4.19 16.86
CA ARG A 26 26.54 4.96 18.06
C ARG A 26 26.01 6.36 17.73
N SER A 27 25.05 6.76 18.59
CA SER A 27 24.52 8.08 18.96
C SER A 27 24.96 9.35 18.22
N SER A 28 23.96 10.07 17.71
CA SER A 28 23.94 11.54 17.71
C SER A 28 22.71 12.02 18.48
N SER A 29 22.80 11.94 19.81
CA SER A 29 22.03 12.79 20.72
C SER A 29 22.19 14.25 20.28
N GLY A 30 21.14 14.86 19.73
CA GLY A 30 21.18 16.28 19.36
C GLY A 30 20.26 16.79 18.25
N LEU A 31 19.43 15.96 17.61
CA LEU A 31 18.59 16.41 16.48
C LEU A 31 17.08 16.24 16.68
N PHE A 32 16.61 16.28 17.94
CA PHE A 32 15.17 16.37 18.27
C PHE A 32 14.69 17.82 18.50
N ALA A 33 15.42 18.81 17.98
CA ALA A 33 15.22 20.22 18.36
C ALA A 33 14.49 21.10 17.33
N ARG A 34 13.86 20.56 16.28
CA ARG A 34 13.06 21.37 15.32
C ARG A 34 11.85 20.60 14.76
N LEU A 35 10.90 20.24 15.62
CA LEU A 35 9.57 19.84 15.17
C LEU A 35 8.72 21.10 14.95
N GLY A 36 8.43 21.40 13.69
CA GLY A 36 7.45 22.40 13.28
C GLY A 36 6.02 21.88 13.45
N LYS A 37 5.16 22.74 13.98
CA LYS A 37 3.71 22.53 14.23
C LYS A 37 2.98 22.23 12.91
N ASP A 38 2.49 21.00 12.76
CA ASP A 38 1.30 20.55 11.99
C ASP A 38 1.37 19.06 11.58
N GLN A 39 1.99 18.21 12.40
CA GLN A 39 1.90 16.75 12.22
C GLN A 39 0.62 16.22 12.90
N LEU A 40 -0.44 16.03 12.10
CA LEU A 40 -1.45 15.01 12.41
C LEU A 40 -0.72 13.69 12.72
N PRO A 41 -1.12 12.92 13.75
CA PRO A 41 -0.44 11.66 14.04
C PRO A 41 -0.52 10.79 12.79
N VAL A 42 0.64 10.47 12.23
CA VAL A 42 0.75 9.40 11.24
C VAL A 42 0.02 8.20 11.83
N THR A 43 -0.86 7.57 11.07
CA THR A 43 -1.27 6.20 11.35
C THR A 43 -0.05 5.32 11.13
N ASP A 44 0.81 5.28 12.15
CA ASP A 44 2.10 4.61 12.21
C ASP A 44 1.98 3.16 11.73
N ASP A 45 0.87 2.52 12.08
CA ASP A 45 0.48 1.20 11.62
C ASP A 45 0.27 1.13 10.10
N LEU A 46 -0.50 2.03 9.48
CA LEU A 46 -0.71 2.04 8.02
C LEU A 46 0.60 2.27 7.27
N TYR A 47 1.47 3.16 7.76
CA TYR A 47 2.78 3.41 7.14
C TYR A 47 3.63 2.14 7.14
N HIS A 48 3.76 1.49 8.30
CA HIS A 48 4.54 0.28 8.44
C HIS A 48 3.97 -0.89 7.63
N MET A 49 2.65 -1.03 7.60
CA MET A 49 1.98 -2.09 6.84
C MET A 49 2.10 -1.88 5.32
N ALA A 50 1.89 -0.67 4.82
CA ALA A 50 2.06 -0.36 3.39
C ALA A 50 3.53 -0.53 2.95
N ARG A 51 4.48 -0.09 3.77
CA ARG A 51 5.92 -0.29 3.51
C ARG A 51 6.29 -1.77 3.50
N ALA A 52 5.77 -2.57 4.43
CA ALA A 52 6.07 -3.99 4.50
C ALA A 52 5.47 -4.76 3.31
N VAL A 53 4.20 -4.54 2.97
CA VAL A 53 3.53 -5.27 1.87
C VAL A 53 4.15 -4.94 0.52
N ARG A 54 4.69 -3.72 0.34
CA ARG A 54 5.40 -3.30 -0.88
C ARG A 54 6.46 -4.32 -1.30
N GLU A 55 7.15 -4.96 -0.34
CA GLU A 55 8.23 -5.90 -0.68
C GLU A 55 7.76 -7.11 -1.47
N ASN A 56 6.48 -7.46 -1.35
CA ASN A 56 5.84 -8.55 -2.08
C ASN A 56 5.39 -8.17 -3.50
N ALA A 57 5.52 -6.90 -3.90
CA ALA A 57 5.11 -6.43 -5.21
C ALA A 57 5.76 -7.24 -6.34
N HIS A 58 4.93 -7.72 -7.26
CA HIS A 58 5.37 -8.34 -8.50
C HIS A 58 5.46 -7.26 -9.58
N ALA A 59 6.62 -6.60 -9.68
CA ALA A 59 6.83 -5.51 -10.63
C ALA A 59 8.07 -5.75 -11.54
N PRO A 60 8.14 -6.86 -12.30
CA PRO A 60 9.30 -7.17 -13.12
C PRO A 60 9.45 -6.26 -14.34
N TYR A 61 8.41 -5.54 -14.77
CA TYR A 61 8.44 -4.71 -15.96
C TYR A 61 8.81 -3.26 -15.62
N SER A 62 8.08 -2.62 -14.70
CA SER A 62 8.41 -1.24 -14.30
C SER A 62 9.59 -1.14 -13.34
N LYS A 63 9.88 -2.22 -12.60
CA LYS A 63 10.78 -2.22 -11.42
C LYS A 63 10.35 -1.24 -10.33
N PHE A 64 9.10 -0.80 -10.35
CA PHE A 64 8.55 0.17 -9.41
C PHE A 64 7.56 -0.51 -8.46
N LYS A 65 8.00 -0.74 -7.23
CA LYS A 65 7.19 -1.38 -6.19
C LYS A 65 6.39 -0.34 -5.40
N VAL A 66 5.09 -0.60 -5.25
CA VAL A 66 4.14 0.20 -4.47
C VAL A 66 3.42 -0.70 -3.49
N GLY A 67 3.22 -0.22 -2.27
CA GLY A 67 2.37 -0.84 -1.26
C GLY A 67 1.25 0.10 -0.84
N ALA A 68 0.12 -0.47 -0.43
CA ALA A 68 -1.01 0.29 0.10
C ALA A 68 -1.58 -0.41 1.33
N ALA A 69 -2.06 0.38 2.28
CA ALA A 69 -2.79 -0.08 3.46
C ALA A 69 -4.09 0.70 3.57
N ILE A 70 -5.19 0.00 3.83
CA ILE A 70 -6.54 0.54 3.95
C ILE A 70 -7.06 0.19 5.34
N ARG A 71 -7.49 1.19 6.09
CA ARG A 71 -8.25 1.00 7.32
C ARG A 71 -9.73 0.87 7.00
N SER A 72 -10.35 -0.15 7.54
CA SER A 72 -11.79 -0.39 7.55
C SER A 72 -12.32 -0.44 8.99
N ARG A 73 -13.61 -0.70 9.18
CA ARG A 73 -14.20 -0.89 10.51
C ARG A 73 -13.64 -2.11 11.26
N ASN A 74 -13.26 -3.17 10.54
CA ASN A 74 -12.89 -4.45 11.13
C ASN A 74 -11.38 -4.71 11.14
N GLY A 75 -10.57 -3.84 10.51
CA GLY A 75 -9.12 -3.97 10.52
C GLY A 75 -8.41 -3.23 9.39
N ILE A 76 -7.13 -3.55 9.22
CA ILE A 76 -6.28 -3.00 8.16
C ILE A 76 -6.05 -4.08 7.09
N HIS A 77 -6.24 -3.69 5.84
CA HIS A 77 -6.07 -4.53 4.66
C HIS A 77 -4.95 -3.98 3.80
N VAL A 78 -4.12 -4.86 3.26
CA VAL A 78 -2.91 -4.46 2.53
C VAL A 78 -2.91 -4.97 1.09
N GLY A 79 -2.25 -4.23 0.21
CA GLY A 79 -2.07 -4.60 -1.18
C GLY A 79 -0.74 -4.09 -1.72
N CYS A 80 -0.24 -4.77 -2.75
CA CYS A 80 0.92 -4.33 -3.51
C CYS A 80 0.60 -4.41 -5.00
N ASN A 81 1.36 -3.71 -5.84
CA ASN A 81 1.15 -3.81 -7.27
C ASN A 81 1.60 -5.18 -7.81
N VAL A 82 0.79 -5.74 -8.71
CA VAL A 82 1.06 -6.98 -9.43
C VAL A 82 0.92 -6.69 -10.91
N GLU A 83 2.05 -6.72 -11.62
CA GLU A 83 2.09 -6.47 -13.05
C GLU A 83 1.83 -7.74 -13.86
N ASN A 84 1.52 -7.54 -15.14
CA ASN A 84 1.34 -8.60 -16.12
C ASN A 84 2.04 -8.21 -17.42
N ALA A 85 2.46 -9.20 -18.21
CA ALA A 85 3.02 -8.99 -19.55
C ALA A 85 2.03 -8.23 -20.47
N ALA A 86 0.74 -8.52 -20.32
CA ALA A 86 -0.33 -7.69 -20.86
C ALA A 86 -0.55 -6.52 -19.88
N LEU A 87 0.13 -5.40 -20.12
CA LEU A 87 0.19 -4.27 -19.18
C LEU A 87 -1.17 -3.81 -18.60
N PRO A 88 -2.28 -3.77 -19.36
CA PRO A 88 -3.59 -3.39 -18.81
C PRO A 88 -4.17 -4.37 -17.78
N ASP A 89 -3.69 -5.62 -17.76
CA ASP A 89 -4.17 -6.68 -16.86
C ASP A 89 -3.48 -6.65 -15.49
N GLY A 90 -2.56 -5.72 -15.27
CA GLY A 90 -1.95 -5.48 -13.96
C GLY A 90 -2.92 -4.81 -12.98
N ILE A 91 -2.57 -4.85 -11.69
CA ILE A 91 -3.30 -4.17 -10.62
C ILE A 91 -2.35 -3.34 -9.77
N CYS A 92 -2.77 -2.10 -9.46
CA CYS A 92 -2.05 -1.22 -8.55
C CYS A 92 -2.26 -1.65 -7.09
N ALA A 93 -1.41 -1.15 -6.19
CA ALA A 93 -1.43 -1.53 -4.77
C ALA A 93 -2.77 -1.21 -4.09
N GLU A 94 -3.37 -0.06 -4.40
CA GLU A 94 -4.67 0.37 -3.85
C GLU A 94 -5.78 -0.57 -4.30
N GLY A 95 -5.76 -0.99 -5.56
CA GLY A 95 -6.69 -1.98 -6.09
C GLY A 95 -6.57 -3.31 -5.36
N GLY A 96 -5.34 -3.79 -5.14
CA GLY A 96 -5.10 -5.01 -4.36
C GLY A 96 -5.58 -4.91 -2.91
N ALA A 97 -5.36 -3.76 -2.26
CA ALA A 97 -5.81 -3.53 -0.89
C ALA A 97 -7.35 -3.50 -0.80
N ILE A 98 -8.03 -2.90 -1.77
CA ILE A 98 -9.49 -2.94 -1.90
C ILE A 98 -9.97 -4.38 -2.09
N THR A 99 -9.34 -5.15 -2.98
CA THR A 99 -9.69 -6.56 -3.19
C THR A 99 -9.54 -7.37 -1.89
N SER A 100 -8.45 -7.15 -1.14
CA SER A 100 -8.25 -7.78 0.17
C SER A 100 -9.34 -7.40 1.18
N MET A 101 -9.67 -6.11 1.27
CA MET A 101 -10.72 -5.60 2.15
C MET A 101 -12.08 -6.24 1.85
N VAL A 102 -12.48 -6.25 0.57
CA VAL A 102 -13.76 -6.83 0.14
C VAL A 102 -13.78 -8.34 0.37
N ALA A 103 -12.68 -9.04 0.11
CA ALA A 103 -12.57 -10.48 0.38
C ALA A 103 -12.71 -10.80 1.88
N ALA A 104 -12.31 -9.89 2.77
CA ALA A 104 -12.49 -10.02 4.21
C ALA A 104 -13.92 -9.65 4.68
N GLY A 105 -14.80 -9.18 3.79
CA GLY A 105 -16.18 -8.82 4.07
C GLY A 105 -16.42 -7.33 4.34
N ASP A 106 -15.38 -6.51 4.29
CA ASP A 106 -15.48 -5.06 4.50
C ASP A 106 -15.81 -4.30 3.22
N LYS A 107 -16.57 -3.21 3.34
CA LYS A 107 -17.02 -2.39 2.21
C LYS A 107 -16.91 -0.88 2.45
N GLU A 108 -16.20 -0.47 3.49
CA GLU A 108 -16.05 0.94 3.83
C GLU A 108 -14.60 1.24 4.21
N ILE A 109 -14.04 2.24 3.54
CA ILE A 109 -12.70 2.77 3.78
C ILE A 109 -12.82 3.95 4.74
N LEU A 110 -12.05 3.90 5.82
CA LEU A 110 -11.94 4.98 6.80
C LEU A 110 -10.67 5.81 6.60
N GLU A 111 -9.62 5.20 6.06
CA GLU A 111 -8.32 5.83 5.83
C GLU A 111 -7.48 4.99 4.85
N VAL A 112 -6.63 5.64 4.06
CA VAL A 112 -5.77 5.00 3.06
C VAL A 112 -4.36 5.54 3.20
N LEU A 113 -3.36 4.66 3.09
CA LEU A 113 -1.98 5.04 2.90
C LEU A 113 -1.37 4.32 1.69
N VAL A 114 -0.67 5.07 0.85
CA VAL A 114 0.09 4.57 -0.31
C VAL A 114 1.57 4.85 -0.07
N TYR A 115 2.40 3.84 -0.27
CA TYR A 115 3.83 3.89 -0.03
C TYR A 115 4.62 3.44 -1.26
N ALA A 116 5.65 4.21 -1.61
CA ALA A 116 6.65 3.81 -2.60
C ALA A 116 8.01 4.44 -2.25
N GLU A 117 9.10 3.77 -2.65
CA GLU A 117 10.45 4.35 -2.56
C GLU A 117 10.66 5.27 -3.76
N SER A 118 10.37 6.55 -3.57
CA SER A 118 10.44 7.59 -4.60
C SER A 118 10.78 8.93 -3.96
N ASP A 119 11.64 9.70 -4.63
CA ASP A 119 11.98 11.08 -4.25
C ASP A 119 10.85 12.07 -4.62
N SER A 120 9.92 11.63 -5.46
CA SER A 120 8.75 12.40 -5.90
C SER A 120 7.46 11.88 -5.27
N LEU A 121 6.46 12.76 -5.19
CA LEU A 121 5.10 12.39 -4.76
C LEU A 121 4.53 11.28 -5.65
N VAL A 122 4.12 10.17 -5.02
CA VAL A 122 3.49 9.02 -5.69
C VAL A 122 2.00 9.06 -5.41
N ALA A 123 1.28 9.87 -6.20
CA ALA A 123 -0.16 9.99 -6.10
C ALA A 123 -0.88 8.77 -6.73
N PRO A 124 -2.04 8.33 -6.19
CA PRO A 124 -2.85 7.30 -6.81
C PRO A 124 -3.18 7.61 -8.27
N CYS A 125 -3.12 6.60 -9.14
CA CYS A 125 -3.49 6.77 -10.55
C CYS A 125 -5.01 7.02 -10.68
N GLY A 126 -5.46 7.55 -11.82
CA GLY A 126 -6.88 7.88 -12.03
C GLY A 126 -7.83 6.70 -11.77
N GLY A 127 -7.45 5.48 -12.19
CA GLY A 127 -8.22 4.28 -11.91
C GLY A 127 -8.29 3.92 -10.42
N CYS A 128 -7.21 4.12 -9.67
CA CYS A 128 -7.21 3.91 -8.22
C CYS A 128 -8.04 4.95 -7.48
N ARG A 129 -7.99 6.21 -7.91
CA ARG A 129 -8.84 7.27 -7.35
C ARG A 129 -10.33 6.91 -7.48
N GLN A 130 -10.75 6.46 -8.66
CA GLN A 130 -12.13 6.05 -8.90
C GLN A 130 -12.52 4.79 -8.10
N LYS A 131 -11.61 3.82 -7.97
CA LYS A 131 -11.84 2.61 -7.14
C LYS A 131 -11.97 2.97 -5.66
N LEU A 132 -11.12 3.86 -5.15
CA LEU A 132 -11.16 4.32 -3.76
C LEU A 132 -12.46 5.09 -3.49
N SER A 133 -12.88 5.99 -4.38
CA SER A 133 -14.11 6.78 -4.21
C SER A 133 -15.40 5.95 -4.16
N GLU A 134 -15.36 4.70 -4.62
CA GLU A 134 -16.50 3.77 -4.49
C GLU A 134 -16.73 3.36 -3.02
N PHE A 135 -15.67 3.27 -2.22
CA PHE A 135 -15.72 2.75 -0.84
C PHE A 135 -15.39 3.82 0.21
N ALA A 136 -14.93 5.00 -0.21
CA ALA A 136 -14.47 6.08 0.66
C ALA A 136 -15.39 7.30 0.54
N GLY A 137 -15.78 7.86 1.69
CA GLY A 137 -16.47 9.16 1.73
C GLY A 137 -15.57 10.32 1.28
N PRO A 138 -16.14 11.50 0.94
CA PRO A 138 -15.38 12.64 0.42
C PRO A 138 -14.27 13.12 1.37
N ASP A 139 -14.51 13.07 2.68
CA ASP A 139 -13.56 13.49 3.71
C ASP A 139 -12.51 12.44 4.10
N VAL A 140 -12.58 11.23 3.54
CA VAL A 140 -11.61 10.17 3.83
C VAL A 140 -10.23 10.61 3.38
N LYS A 141 -9.25 10.46 4.28
CA LYS A 141 -7.86 10.83 4.02
C LYS A 141 -7.14 9.74 3.25
N VAL A 142 -6.42 10.16 2.23
CA VAL A 142 -5.47 9.37 1.47
C VAL A 142 -4.09 9.99 1.66
N THR A 143 -3.23 9.25 2.34
CA THR A 143 -1.86 9.66 2.65
C THR A 143 -0.90 9.01 1.67
N MET A 144 -0.04 9.81 1.06
CA MET A 144 1.09 9.36 0.25
C MET A 144 2.36 9.47 1.09
N ALA A 145 3.18 8.43 1.06
CA ALA A 145 4.37 8.34 1.88
C ALA A 145 5.55 7.70 1.14
N GLY A 146 6.75 8.01 1.60
CA GLY A 146 8.01 7.49 1.08
C GLY A 146 9.05 7.26 2.19
N PRO A 147 10.33 7.09 1.83
CA PRO A 147 11.41 6.81 2.78
C PRO A 147 11.53 7.86 3.89
N ASP A 148 11.28 9.13 3.56
CA ASP A 148 11.38 10.26 4.50
C ASP A 148 10.09 10.53 5.29
N GLY A 149 9.09 9.65 5.16
CA GLY A 149 7.79 9.77 5.85
C GLY A 149 6.66 10.23 4.92
N ILE A 150 5.71 10.98 5.46
CA ILE A 150 4.55 11.47 4.69
C ILE A 150 5.00 12.55 3.71
N THR A 151 4.67 12.38 2.44
CA THR A 151 4.93 13.37 1.39
C THR A 151 3.73 14.27 1.17
N ALA A 152 2.51 13.75 1.25
CA ALA A 152 1.28 14.53 1.23
C ALA A 152 0.11 13.73 1.84
N THR A 153 -0.93 14.44 2.28
CA THR A 153 -2.22 13.86 2.66
C THR A 153 -3.31 14.71 2.03
N MET A 154 -4.25 14.06 1.35
CA MET A 154 -5.35 14.71 0.67
C MET A 154 -6.65 13.99 1.02
N LYS A 155 -7.75 14.73 1.00
CA LYS A 155 -9.08 14.14 1.05
C LYS A 155 -9.44 13.48 -0.29
N MET A 156 -10.41 12.58 -0.26
CA MET A 156 -10.88 11.90 -1.48
C MET A 156 -11.48 12.90 -2.48
N ASP A 157 -12.17 13.94 -2.02
CA ASP A 157 -12.74 15.00 -2.87
C ASP A 157 -11.68 15.89 -3.53
N GLU A 158 -10.55 16.12 -2.87
CA GLU A 158 -9.37 16.81 -3.42
C GLU A 158 -8.64 15.96 -4.46
N LEU A 159 -8.59 14.64 -4.25
CA LEU A 159 -7.94 13.71 -5.19
C LEU A 159 -8.77 13.47 -6.45
N LEU A 160 -10.10 13.39 -6.33
CA LEU A 160 -11.02 13.15 -7.42
C LEU A 160 -12.23 14.10 -7.34
N PRO A 161 -12.04 15.39 -7.66
CA PRO A 161 -13.13 16.35 -7.66
C PRO A 161 -14.17 15.97 -8.71
N ALA A 162 -15.45 16.15 -8.36
CA ALA A 162 -16.60 15.80 -9.21
C ALA A 162 -16.54 14.35 -9.74
N ALA A 163 -16.16 13.41 -8.86
CA ALA A 163 -16.08 11.99 -9.17
C ALA A 163 -17.36 11.46 -9.85
N PHE A 164 -17.19 10.56 -10.81
CA PHE A 164 -18.32 9.85 -11.40
C PHE A 164 -18.92 8.90 -10.36
N LEU A 165 -20.21 9.08 -10.06
CA LEU A 165 -20.96 8.23 -9.15
C LEU A 165 -22.11 7.58 -9.93
N PHE A 166 -22.08 6.26 -10.04
CA PHE A 166 -23.18 5.51 -10.62
C PHE A 166 -24.13 5.07 -9.51
N LYS A 167 -25.30 5.69 -9.44
CA LYS A 167 -26.41 5.23 -8.59
C LYS A 167 -27.38 4.49 -9.50
N PRO A 168 -27.42 3.14 -9.48
CA PRO A 168 -28.45 2.41 -10.20
C PRO A 168 -29.83 2.84 -9.69
N ALA A 169 -30.78 2.95 -10.62
CA ALA A 169 -32.16 3.32 -10.35
C ALA A 169 -32.88 2.30 -9.46
#